data_AF-A0A0P1ARS5-F1
#
_entry.id   AF-A0A0P1ARS5-F1
#
_cell.length_a   1.000
_cell.length_b   1.000
_cell.length_c   1.000
_cell.angle_alpha   90.00
_cell.angle_beta   90.00
_cell.angle_gamma   90.00
#
_symmetry.space_group_name_H-M   'P 1'
#
loop_
_entity.id
_entity.type
_entity.pdbx_description
1 polymer ?
#
loop_
_entity_poly.entity_id
_entity_poly.type
_entity_poly.pdbx_seq_one_letter_code
_entity_poly.pdbx_strand_id
1 'polypeptide(L)'
;MKEVADGCFQQLYGEIVRSMLEYQPSQTKDTNATPTVEEEAAHREAFIIKLEAMGYDVGSRFAERIARDRPRMVESLDVIKFVCKDFWIAIFKKQIDKLQTNHRGVFVVQDFHFRWLAGISAATDEETREKALVFLVFPCGIIRGALANLGLTAIVNADIPDVHALPGCLFNIKLKQG
;
A
#
# COMPACT_ATOMS: atom_id res chain seq x y z
N MET A 1 -13.66 21.00 -7.22
CA MET A 1 -12.76 19.88 -7.58
C MET A 1 -13.60 18.93 -8.41
N LYS A 2 -13.22 18.60 -9.64
CA LYS A 2 -14.00 17.65 -10.45
C LYS A 2 -13.92 16.29 -9.77
N GLU A 3 -15.07 15.69 -9.46
CA GLU A 3 -15.15 14.34 -8.91
C GLU A 3 -14.80 13.38 -10.06
N VAL A 4 -13.55 12.94 -10.12
CA VAL A 4 -13.16 11.83 -10.97
C VAL A 4 -13.71 10.57 -10.30
N ALA A 5 -14.35 9.68 -11.06
CA ALA A 5 -14.85 8.44 -10.50
C ALA A 5 -13.69 7.67 -9.85
N ASP A 6 -13.85 7.24 -8.59
CA ASP A 6 -12.87 6.42 -7.85
C ASP A 6 -12.41 5.20 -8.69
N GLY A 7 -13.29 4.68 -9.55
CA GLY A 7 -13.00 3.59 -10.47
C GLY A 7 -11.88 3.88 -11.48
N CYS A 8 -11.66 5.14 -11.89
CA CYS A 8 -10.60 5.47 -12.86
C CYS A 8 -9.21 5.24 -12.27
N PHE A 9 -8.99 5.61 -11.00
CA PHE A 9 -7.72 5.33 -10.34
C PHE A 9 -7.55 3.83 -10.12
N GLN A 10 -8.58 3.13 -9.66
CA GLN A 10 -8.49 1.68 -9.42
C GLN A 10 -8.20 0.91 -10.71
N GLN A 11 -8.79 1.30 -11.84
CA GLN A 11 -8.50 0.71 -13.14
C GLN A 11 -7.05 0.99 -13.57
N LEU A 12 -6.61 2.26 -13.52
CA LEU A 12 -5.24 2.62 -13.85
C LEU A 12 -4.22 1.87 -12.98
N TYR A 13 -4.46 1.82 -11.67
CA TYR A 13 -3.60 1.09 -10.74
C TYR A 13 -3.61 -0.41 -11.03
N GLY A 14 -4.78 -0.97 -11.33
CA GLY A 14 -4.91 -2.37 -11.75
C GLY A 14 -4.12 -2.70 -13.01
N GLU A 15 -4.14 -1.83 -14.02
CA GLU A 15 -3.31 -1.99 -15.23
C GLU A 15 -1.82 -1.87 -14.94
N ILE A 16 -1.40 -0.94 -14.06
CA ILE A 16 0.01 -0.80 -13.65
C ILE A 16 0.50 -2.09 -12.97
N VAL A 17 -0.29 -2.63 -12.04
CA VAL A 17 0.08 -3.88 -11.34
C VAL A 17 0.03 -5.07 -12.30
N ARG A 18 -0.99 -5.16 -13.16
CA ARG A 18 -1.08 -6.21 -14.18
C ARG A 18 0.11 -6.18 -15.12
N SER A 19 0.51 -5.01 -15.61
CA SER A 19 1.68 -4.86 -16.48
C SER A 19 2.97 -5.36 -15.84
N MET A 20 3.08 -5.36 -14.52
CA MET A 20 4.21 -5.98 -13.82
C MET A 20 4.08 -7.49 -13.68
N LEU A 21 2.88 -7.98 -13.34
CA LEU A 21 2.64 -9.43 -13.24
C LEU A 21 2.76 -10.14 -14.60
N GLU A 22 2.39 -9.44 -15.67
CA GLU A 22 2.45 -9.91 -17.05
C GLU A 22 3.74 -9.47 -17.76
N TYR A 23 4.68 -8.82 -17.06
CA TYR A 23 5.94 -8.41 -17.65
C TYR A 23 6.67 -9.63 -18.21
N GLN A 24 6.64 -9.74 -19.53
CA GLN A 24 7.61 -10.50 -20.30
C GLN A 24 8.63 -9.49 -20.82
N PRO A 25 9.94 -9.69 -20.59
CA PRO A 25 10.96 -8.78 -21.10
C PRO A 25 10.79 -8.64 -22.60
N SER A 26 10.62 -7.40 -23.04
CA SER A 26 10.44 -7.08 -24.45
C SER A 26 11.61 -7.63 -25.25
N GLN A 27 11.31 -8.51 -26.21
CA GLN A 27 12.26 -8.95 -27.21
C GLN A 27 12.73 -7.74 -28.02
N THR A 28 13.87 -7.15 -27.65
CA THR A 28 14.71 -6.49 -28.64
C THR A 28 15.11 -7.57 -29.64
N LYS A 29 14.62 -7.42 -30.88
CA LYS A 29 15.01 -8.24 -32.02
C LYS A 29 16.54 -8.39 -31.99
N ASP A 30 17.00 -9.63 -32.05
CA ASP A 30 18.37 -10.11 -31.90
C ASP A 30 18.78 -10.54 -30.48
N THR A 31 18.12 -11.57 -29.92
CA THR A 31 18.70 -12.81 -29.32
C THR A 31 17.59 -13.57 -28.58
N ASN A 32 17.34 -14.85 -28.92
CA ASN A 32 16.36 -15.75 -28.29
C ASN A 32 16.74 -16.17 -26.85
N ALA A 33 17.10 -15.24 -25.96
CA ALA A 33 17.40 -15.54 -24.57
C ALA A 33 16.15 -15.32 -23.70
N THR A 34 15.56 -16.40 -23.18
CA THR A 34 14.61 -16.32 -22.07
C THR A 34 15.32 -15.67 -20.87
N PRO A 35 14.70 -14.69 -20.19
CA PRO A 35 15.28 -14.10 -18.99
C PRO A 35 15.59 -15.18 -17.95
N THR A 36 16.66 -14.97 -17.20
CA THR A 36 16.99 -15.84 -16.06
C THR A 36 16.04 -15.55 -14.89
N VAL A 37 15.84 -16.55 -14.02
CA VAL A 37 15.04 -16.42 -12.79
C VAL A 37 15.51 -15.24 -11.92
N GLU A 38 16.82 -14.97 -11.92
CA GLU A 38 17.43 -13.86 -11.18
C GLU A 38 17.06 -12.49 -11.77
N GLU A 39 17.01 -12.36 -13.10
CA GLU A 39 16.59 -11.13 -13.78
C GLU A 39 15.10 -10.82 -13.55
N GLU A 40 14.24 -11.83 -13.55
CA GLU A 40 12.81 -11.68 -13.25
C GLU A 40 12.59 -11.24 -11.79
N ALA A 41 13.31 -11.85 -10.85
CA ALA A 41 13.26 -11.47 -9.44
C ALA A 41 13.74 -10.03 -9.20
N ALA A 42 14.85 -9.64 -9.82
CA ALA A 42 15.38 -8.28 -9.74
C ALA A 42 14.43 -7.25 -10.36
N HIS A 43 13.79 -7.57 -11.51
CA HIS A 43 12.78 -6.71 -12.12
C HIS A 43 11.57 -6.52 -11.19
N ARG A 44 11.08 -7.62 -10.60
CA ARG A 44 9.98 -7.62 -9.64
C ARG A 44 10.30 -6.77 -8.41
N GLU A 45 11.51 -6.91 -7.85
CA GLU A 45 11.97 -6.09 -6.73
C GLU A 45 12.04 -4.60 -7.10
N ALA A 46 12.66 -4.28 -8.24
CA ALA A 46 12.74 -2.90 -8.72
C ALA A 46 11.37 -2.27 -8.94
N PHE A 47 10.38 -3.04 -9.41
CA PHE A 47 9.01 -2.58 -9.53
C PHE A 47 8.36 -2.33 -8.18
N ILE A 48 8.50 -3.25 -7.22
CA ILE A 48 7.97 -3.10 -5.85
C ILE A 48 8.53 -1.83 -5.20
N ILE A 49 9.84 -1.56 -5.35
CA ILE A 49 10.48 -0.35 -4.84
C ILE A 49 9.87 0.91 -5.47
N LYS A 50 9.69 0.93 -6.79
CA LYS A 50 9.07 2.08 -7.49
C LYS A 50 7.62 2.28 -7.07
N LEU A 51 6.86 1.21 -6.93
CA LEU A 51 5.45 1.24 -6.54
C LEU A 51 5.28 1.79 -5.12
N GLU A 52 6.12 1.35 -4.20
CA GLU A 52 6.18 1.84 -2.83
C GLU A 52 6.56 3.33 -2.80
N ALA A 53 7.58 3.74 -3.56
CA ALA A 53 8.02 5.13 -3.64
C ALA A 53 6.93 6.08 -4.18
N MET A 54 6.17 5.64 -5.19
CA MET A 54 5.00 6.40 -5.66
C MET A 54 3.96 6.56 -4.54
N GLY A 55 3.68 5.50 -3.79
CA GLY A 55 2.80 5.55 -2.63
C GLY A 55 3.30 6.53 -1.58
N TYR A 56 4.61 6.49 -1.29
CA TYR A 56 5.27 7.37 -0.33
C TYR A 56 5.08 8.86 -0.67
N ASP A 57 5.34 9.23 -1.93
CA ASP A 57 5.18 10.63 -2.37
C ASP A 57 3.73 11.10 -2.27
N VAL A 58 2.77 10.25 -2.66
CA VAL A 58 1.34 10.54 -2.53
C VAL A 58 0.96 10.70 -1.06
N GLY A 59 1.39 9.77 -0.21
CA GLY A 59 1.11 9.78 1.23
C GLY A 59 1.61 11.04 1.92
N SER A 60 2.86 11.43 1.64
CA SER A 60 3.47 12.64 2.20
C SER A 60 2.69 13.91 1.83
N ARG A 61 2.36 14.08 0.54
CA ARG A 61 1.62 15.25 0.04
C ARG A 61 0.19 15.32 0.57
N PHE A 62 -0.49 14.18 0.68
CA PHE A 62 -1.83 14.12 1.25
C PHE A 62 -1.82 14.43 2.75
N ALA A 63 -0.85 13.89 3.50
CA ALA A 63 -0.74 14.14 4.93
C ALA A 63 -0.52 15.63 5.23
N GLU A 64 0.38 16.29 4.50
CA GLU A 64 0.61 17.73 4.62
C GLU A 64 -0.68 18.53 4.41
N ARG A 65 -1.47 18.16 3.39
CA ARG A 65 -2.73 18.83 3.07
C ARG A 65 -3.80 18.61 4.14
N ILE A 66 -3.97 17.37 4.61
CA ILE A 66 -5.05 17.00 5.54
C ILE A 66 -4.73 17.44 6.97
N ALA A 67 -3.45 17.46 7.35
CA ALA A 67 -3.02 17.87 8.68
C ALA A 67 -2.90 19.39 8.86
N ARG A 68 -3.03 20.20 7.79
CA ARG A 68 -2.79 21.65 7.78
C ARG A 68 -3.43 22.40 8.95
N ASP A 69 -4.72 22.19 9.18
CA ASP A 69 -5.50 22.96 10.17
C ASP A 69 -5.64 22.21 11.51
N ARG A 70 -4.87 21.15 11.70
CA ARG A 70 -4.95 20.30 12.89
C ARG A 70 -3.99 20.80 13.98
N PRO A 71 -4.38 20.73 15.27
CA PRO A 71 -3.44 20.88 16.37
C PRO A 71 -2.26 19.91 16.24
N ARG A 72 -1.08 20.35 16.68
CA ARG A 72 0.14 19.53 16.62
C ARG A 72 -0.06 18.22 17.39
N MET A 73 0.14 17.11 16.69
CA MET A 73 0.15 15.77 17.29
C MET A 73 1.55 15.53 17.88
N VAL A 74 1.61 15.29 19.19
CA VAL A 74 2.87 15.09 19.92
C VAL A 74 3.15 13.61 20.09
N GLU A 75 2.12 12.84 20.45
CA GLU A 75 2.24 11.41 20.72
C GLU A 75 2.14 10.59 19.43
N SER A 76 2.97 9.55 19.33
CA SER A 76 2.96 8.64 18.17
C SER A 76 1.59 7.99 17.97
N LEU A 77 0.87 7.67 19.04
CA LEU A 77 -0.46 7.08 18.98
C LEU A 77 -1.49 8.04 18.35
N ASP A 78 -1.35 9.35 18.55
CA ASP A 78 -2.28 10.34 17.98
C ASP A 78 -2.06 10.48 16.47
N VAL A 79 -0.81 10.42 16.03
CA VAL A 79 -0.45 10.35 14.60
C VAL A 79 -1.02 9.09 13.95
N ILE A 80 -0.89 7.92 14.60
CA ILE A 80 -1.47 6.67 14.08
C ILE A 80 -3.00 6.75 14.01
N LYS A 81 -3.67 7.32 15.04
CA LYS A 81 -5.13 7.53 15.01
C LYS A 81 -5.57 8.46 13.89
N PHE A 82 -4.79 9.50 13.59
CA PHE A 82 -5.04 10.36 12.43
C PHE A 82 -4.96 9.59 11.12
N VAL A 83 -3.90 8.78 10.96
CA VAL A 83 -3.72 7.93 9.77
C VAL A 83 -4.93 7.01 9.59
N CYS A 84 -5.37 6.35 10.67
CA CYS A 84 -6.51 5.43 10.66
C CYS A 84 -7.87 6.08 10.39
N LYS A 85 -8.01 7.39 10.61
CA LYS A 85 -9.29 8.11 10.51
C LYS A 85 -9.24 9.12 9.38
N ASP A 86 -8.94 10.37 9.68
CA ASP A 86 -9.06 11.51 8.77
C ASP A 86 -8.31 11.26 7.45
N PHE A 87 -7.10 10.70 7.53
CA PHE A 87 -6.27 10.41 6.37
C PHE A 87 -6.80 9.21 5.56
N TRP A 88 -7.11 8.07 6.21
CA TRP A 88 -7.70 6.91 5.53
C TRP A 88 -9.04 7.27 4.88
N ILE A 89 -9.88 8.05 5.55
CA ILE A 89 -11.17 8.53 5.03
C ILE A 89 -10.96 9.41 3.80
N ALA A 90 -9.97 10.31 3.81
CA ALA A 90 -9.74 11.18 2.67
C ALA A 90 -9.40 10.42 1.38
N ILE A 91 -8.60 9.35 1.50
CA ILE A 91 -8.09 8.56 0.37
C ILE A 91 -9.08 7.44 0.01
N PHE A 92 -9.49 6.64 1.00
CA PHE A 92 -10.25 5.40 0.81
C PHE A 92 -11.71 5.53 1.24
N LYS A 93 -12.20 6.73 1.57
CA LYS A 93 -13.60 7.04 1.93
C LYS A 93 -14.19 6.15 3.03
N LYS A 94 -13.34 5.60 3.90
CA LYS A 94 -13.70 4.88 5.13
C LYS A 94 -12.59 5.03 6.16
N GLN A 95 -12.89 4.77 7.43
CA GLN A 95 -11.86 4.63 8.48
C GLN A 95 -11.34 3.18 8.52
N ILE A 96 -10.16 2.99 9.09
CA ILE A 96 -9.64 1.68 9.49
C ILE A 96 -10.58 1.06 10.53
N ASP A 97 -10.87 -0.24 10.39
CA ASP A 97 -11.83 -0.95 11.24
C ASP A 97 -11.22 -1.34 12.59
N LYS A 98 -9.93 -1.71 12.61
CA LYS A 98 -9.25 -2.14 13.83
C LYS A 98 -7.84 -1.57 13.94
N LEU A 99 -7.51 -1.03 15.11
CA LEU A 99 -6.16 -0.62 15.49
C LEU A 99 -5.73 -1.38 16.75
N GLN A 100 -4.59 -2.06 16.68
CA GLN A 100 -3.94 -2.73 17.81
C GLN A 100 -2.52 -2.18 17.97
N THR A 101 -2.01 -2.15 19.20
CA THR A 101 -0.63 -1.75 19.49
C THR A 101 -0.07 -2.54 20.66
N ASN A 102 1.25 -2.74 20.67
CA ASN A 102 1.95 -3.25 21.84
C ASN A 102 2.46 -2.14 22.78
N HIS A 103 2.09 -0.88 22.52
CA HIS A 103 2.57 0.32 23.24
C HIS A 103 4.10 0.53 23.20
N ARG A 104 4.82 -0.21 22.34
CA ARG A 104 6.28 -0.16 22.17
C ARG A 104 6.66 0.12 20.71
N GLY A 105 5.86 0.96 20.04
CA GLY A 105 6.12 1.39 18.67
C GLY A 105 5.74 0.38 17.59
N VAL A 106 4.99 -0.68 17.91
CA VAL A 106 4.40 -1.58 16.91
C VAL A 106 2.89 -1.43 16.91
N PHE A 107 2.32 -1.27 15.71
CA PHE A 107 0.90 -1.13 15.47
C PHE A 107 0.47 -2.11 14.38
N VAL A 108 -0.75 -2.62 14.51
CA VAL A 108 -1.41 -3.44 13.50
C VAL A 108 -2.73 -2.76 13.19
N VAL A 109 -2.93 -2.38 11.93
CA VAL A 109 -4.16 -1.76 11.45
C VAL A 109 -4.85 -2.68 10.46
N GLN A 110 -6.15 -2.87 10.57
CA GLN A 110 -6.93 -3.77 9.71
C GLN A 110 -8.08 -3.02 9.05
N ASP A 111 -8.20 -3.19 7.74
CA ASP A 111 -9.35 -2.79 6.95
C ASP A 111 -10.03 -4.09 6.51
N PHE A 112 -11.24 -4.37 7.01
CA PHE A 112 -11.96 -5.61 6.75
C PHE A 112 -12.58 -5.65 5.35
N HIS A 113 -12.71 -4.51 4.69
CA HIS A 113 -13.35 -4.38 3.40
C HIS A 113 -12.59 -3.37 2.54
N PHE A 114 -11.30 -3.65 2.29
CA PHE A 114 -10.45 -2.74 1.55
C PHE A 114 -10.79 -2.80 0.06
N ARG A 115 -11.61 -1.84 -0.40
CA ARG A 115 -12.28 -1.86 -1.71
C ARG A 115 -11.35 -2.06 -2.92
N TRP A 116 -10.05 -1.79 -2.78
CA TRP A 116 -9.06 -2.01 -3.84
C TRP A 116 -8.75 -3.50 -4.07
N LEU A 117 -9.11 -4.38 -3.15
CA LEU A 117 -8.94 -5.83 -3.29
C LEU A 117 -10.24 -6.55 -3.71
N ALA A 118 -11.38 -5.84 -3.81
CA ALA A 118 -12.71 -6.44 -3.99
C ALA A 118 -12.89 -7.26 -5.28
N GLY A 119 -11.99 -7.10 -6.27
CA GLY A 119 -12.00 -7.85 -7.52
C GLY A 119 -10.80 -8.76 -7.74
N ILE A 120 -9.94 -8.96 -6.73
CA ILE A 120 -8.74 -9.80 -6.89
C ILE A 120 -9.10 -11.27 -6.72
N SER A 121 -8.78 -12.05 -7.75
CA SER A 121 -8.91 -13.50 -7.77
C SER A 121 -7.92 -14.09 -8.78
N ALA A 122 -7.47 -15.32 -8.53
CA ALA A 122 -6.58 -16.08 -9.40
C ALA A 122 -6.99 -17.57 -9.38
N ALA A 123 -6.21 -18.43 -10.06
CA ALA A 123 -6.54 -19.85 -10.16
C ALA A 123 -6.35 -20.58 -8.81
N THR A 124 -5.44 -20.09 -7.97
CA THR A 124 -5.16 -20.63 -6.64
C THR A 124 -5.23 -19.56 -5.56
N ASP A 125 -5.42 -19.97 -4.30
CA ASP A 125 -5.41 -19.06 -3.16
C ASP A 125 -4.05 -18.38 -3.00
N GLU A 126 -2.95 -19.10 -3.27
CA GLU A 126 -1.60 -18.55 -3.18
C GLU A 126 -1.36 -17.45 -4.22
N GLU A 127 -1.73 -17.69 -5.48
CA GLU A 127 -1.66 -16.66 -6.52
C GLU A 127 -2.56 -15.45 -6.19
N THR A 128 -3.74 -15.70 -5.62
CA THR A 128 -4.67 -14.64 -5.21
C THR A 128 -4.03 -13.78 -4.12
N ARG A 129 -3.41 -14.43 -3.13
CA ARG A 129 -2.68 -13.79 -2.03
C ARG A 129 -1.52 -12.97 -2.54
N GLU A 130 -0.68 -13.52 -3.41
CA GLU A 130 0.46 -12.81 -4.00
C GLU A 130 0.03 -11.58 -4.78
N LYS A 131 -0.98 -11.70 -5.65
CA LYS A 131 -1.53 -10.56 -6.39
C LYS A 131 -2.04 -9.48 -5.44
N ALA A 132 -2.80 -9.86 -4.43
CA ALA A 132 -3.35 -8.92 -3.46
C ALA A 132 -2.26 -8.24 -2.62
N LEU A 133 -1.18 -8.94 -2.25
CA LEU A 133 -0.02 -8.35 -1.58
C LEU A 133 0.70 -7.32 -2.46
N VAL A 134 0.86 -7.57 -3.77
CA VAL A 134 1.42 -6.57 -4.69
C VAL A 134 0.53 -5.32 -4.76
N PHE A 135 -0.79 -5.48 -4.78
CA PHE A 135 -1.73 -4.34 -4.72
C PHE A 135 -1.57 -3.51 -3.44
N LEU A 136 -1.13 -4.10 -2.34
CA LEU A 136 -0.94 -3.42 -1.05
C LEU A 136 0.40 -2.69 -0.92
N VAL A 137 1.34 -2.87 -1.84
CA VAL A 137 2.64 -2.16 -1.83
C VAL A 137 2.48 -0.64 -1.91
N PHE A 138 1.61 -0.14 -2.79
CA PHE A 138 1.35 1.30 -2.89
C PHE A 138 0.64 1.85 -1.62
N PRO A 139 -0.41 1.22 -1.06
CA PRO A 139 -0.94 1.56 0.26
C PRO A 139 0.11 1.55 1.40
N CYS A 140 1.05 0.60 1.43
CA CYS A 140 2.16 0.63 2.38
C CYS A 140 2.99 1.92 2.23
N GLY A 141 3.32 2.28 0.99
CA GLY A 141 3.99 3.55 0.68
C GLY A 141 3.20 4.76 1.16
N ILE A 142 1.88 4.81 0.88
CA ILE A 142 0.99 5.88 1.34
C ILE A 142 1.09 6.08 2.85
N ILE A 143 0.98 4.98 3.62
CA ILE A 143 1.08 5.04 5.09
C ILE A 143 2.47 5.53 5.50
N ARG A 144 3.53 4.98 4.91
CA ARG A 144 4.92 5.36 5.26
C ARG A 144 5.20 6.84 4.96
N GLY A 145 4.75 7.34 3.82
CA GLY A 145 4.89 8.74 3.42
C GLY A 145 4.13 9.69 4.35
N ALA A 146 2.91 9.32 4.72
CA ALA A 146 2.11 10.09 5.66
C ALA A 146 2.78 10.17 7.04
N LEU A 147 3.24 9.03 7.56
CA LEU A 147 3.94 8.97 8.85
C LEU A 147 5.21 9.82 8.83
N ALA A 148 6.03 9.72 7.77
CA ALA A 148 7.25 10.49 7.64
C ALA A 148 6.99 12.01 7.62
N ASN A 149 5.96 12.45 6.89
CA ASN A 149 5.54 13.86 6.86
C ASN A 149 5.11 14.36 8.26
N LEU A 150 4.51 13.48 9.06
CA LEU A 150 4.06 13.76 10.43
C LEU A 150 5.16 13.54 11.48
N GLY A 151 6.41 13.31 11.05
CA GLY A 151 7.58 13.19 11.94
C GLY A 151 7.83 11.78 12.49
N LEU A 152 7.14 10.75 12.00
CA LEU A 152 7.35 9.36 12.39
C LEU A 152 8.03 8.55 11.27
N THR A 153 9.22 8.05 11.53
CA THR A 153 9.87 7.08 10.63
C THR A 153 9.39 5.68 10.95
N ALA A 154 8.84 4.96 9.97
CA ALA A 154 8.31 3.61 10.17
C ALA A 154 8.65 2.66 9.02
N ILE A 155 8.58 1.37 9.32
CA ILE A 155 8.49 0.28 8.35
C ILE A 155 7.02 -0.16 8.30
N VAL A 156 6.47 -0.29 7.09
CA VAL A 156 5.07 -0.69 6.87
C VAL A 156 5.05 -1.91 5.97
N ASN A 157 4.50 -3.02 6.46
CA ASN A 157 4.32 -4.25 5.69
C ASN A 157 2.84 -4.62 5.67
N ALA A 158 2.33 -5.00 4.51
CA ALA A 158 0.97 -5.52 4.38
C ALA A 158 0.96 -7.04 4.55
N ASP A 159 -0.18 -7.56 4.99
CA ASP A 159 -0.43 -9.01 5.03
C ASP A 159 -1.91 -9.31 4.75
N ILE A 160 -2.15 -10.53 4.30
CA ILE A 160 -3.48 -11.11 4.03
C ILE A 160 -3.48 -12.47 4.72
N PRO A 161 -3.90 -12.52 6.00
CA PRO A 161 -3.79 -13.73 6.81
C PRO A 161 -4.74 -14.84 6.33
N ASP A 162 -5.83 -14.48 5.67
CA ASP A 162 -6.82 -15.40 5.12
C ASP A 162 -7.37 -14.83 3.80
N VAL A 163 -7.18 -15.58 2.71
CA VAL A 163 -7.67 -15.20 1.38
C VAL A 163 -9.20 -15.24 1.32
N HIS A 164 -9.84 -16.08 2.12
CA HIS A 164 -11.31 -16.13 2.22
C HIS A 164 -11.89 -14.92 2.96
N ALA A 165 -11.05 -14.18 3.69
CA ALA A 165 -11.42 -12.91 4.32
C ALA A 165 -11.26 -11.70 3.38
N LEU A 166 -10.87 -11.90 2.12
CA LEU A 166 -10.85 -10.83 1.14
C LEU A 166 -12.24 -10.16 1.01
N PRO A 167 -12.30 -8.83 0.85
CA PRO A 167 -11.18 -7.91 0.59
C PRO A 167 -10.52 -7.34 1.86
N GLY A 168 -10.52 -8.08 2.97
CA GLY A 168 -9.83 -7.70 4.19
C GLY A 168 -8.30 -7.75 4.05
N CYS A 169 -7.61 -6.78 4.65
CA CYS A 169 -6.16 -6.73 4.73
C CYS A 169 -5.68 -6.13 6.05
N LEU A 170 -4.41 -6.35 6.38
CA LEU A 170 -3.75 -5.72 7.52
C LEU A 170 -2.45 -5.05 7.13
N PHE A 171 -2.08 -4.01 7.88
CA PHE A 171 -0.78 -3.35 7.78
C PHE A 171 -0.10 -3.38 9.15
N ASN A 172 1.11 -3.95 9.17
CA ASN A 172 2.02 -3.92 10.29
C ASN A 172 2.90 -2.68 10.20
N ILE A 173 2.78 -1.79 11.18
CA ILE A 173 3.55 -0.54 11.26
C ILE A 173 4.52 -0.65 12.43
N LYS A 174 5.81 -0.62 12.14
CA LYS A 174 6.88 -0.61 13.14
C LYS A 174 7.63 0.72 13.09
N LEU A 175 7.51 1.52 14.13
CA LEU A 175 8.26 2.76 14.26
C LEU A 175 9.75 2.46 14.45
N LYS A 176 10.61 3.22 13.78
CA LYS A 176 12.05 3.21 14.05
C LYS A 176 12.28 4.04 15.30
N GLN A 177 13.02 3.49 16.27
CA GLN A 177 13.50 4.28 17.40
C GLN A 177 14.52 5.30 16.86
N GLY A 178 14.29 6.58 17.14
CA GLY A 178 15.23 7.66 16.84
C GLY A 178 16.34 7.74 17.87
#